data_AF-A0A2D2CY59-F1
#
_entry.id   AF-A0A2D2CY59-F1
#
_cell.length_a   1.000
_cell.length_b   1.000
_cell.length_c   1.000
_cell.angle_alpha   90.00
_cell.angle_beta   90.00
_cell.angle_gamma   90.00
#
_symmetry.space_group_name_H-M   'P 1'
#
loop_
_entity.id
_entity.type
_entity.pdbx_description
1 polymer ?
#
loop_
_entity_poly.entity_id
_entity_poly.type
_entity_poly.pdbx_seq_one_letter_code
_entity_poly.pdbx_strand_id
1 'polypeptide(L)'
;MSTVKGLVEAAGQSAEPVALDGQMLMIGDPVSPDDALTWFEGRPIIAGDRHGNRYFKRLRRGEASTVVLESLEISGGFPPTVLTLQTGRTTDLEEARPVYGVLFERP
;
A
#
# COMPACT_ATOMS: atom_id res chain seq x y z
N MET A 1 18.63 -5.92 6.72
CA MET A 1 17.59 -6.98 6.80
C MET A 1 16.27 -6.31 7.10
N SER A 2 15.26 -6.50 6.26
CA SER A 2 13.94 -5.93 6.47
C SER A 2 13.19 -6.76 7.54
N THR A 3 12.90 -6.17 8.69
CA THR A 3 12.27 -6.86 9.82
C THR A 3 10.77 -6.60 9.84
N VAL A 4 9.96 -7.64 10.08
CA VAL A 4 8.52 -7.49 10.35
C VAL A 4 8.35 -6.79 11.71
N LYS A 5 7.49 -5.78 11.76
CA LYS A 5 7.27 -4.90 12.91
C LYS A 5 5.86 -4.94 13.46
N GLY A 6 4.90 -5.48 12.71
CA GLY A 6 3.54 -5.61 13.18
C GLY A 6 2.65 -6.36 12.21
N LEU A 7 1.39 -6.51 12.63
CA LEU A 7 0.31 -7.09 11.85
C LEU A 7 -0.79 -6.04 11.68
N VAL A 8 -1.37 -5.96 10.48
CA VAL A 8 -2.53 -5.13 10.17
C VAL A 8 -3.55 -5.98 9.42
N GLU A 9 -4.81 -5.94 9.82
CA GLU A 9 -5.89 -6.65 9.15
C GLU A 9 -6.21 -6.00 7.79
N ALA A 10 -6.32 -6.81 6.74
CA ALA A 10 -6.80 -6.37 5.43
C ALA A 10 -8.32 -6.19 5.48
N ALA A 11 -8.80 -5.04 4.99
CA ALA A 11 -10.23 -4.74 4.94
C ALA A 11 -10.71 -4.56 3.50
N GLY A 12 -11.81 -5.25 3.16
CA GLY A 12 -12.42 -5.27 1.84
C GLY A 12 -11.72 -6.18 0.84
N GLN A 13 -12.22 -6.17 -0.40
CA GLN A 13 -11.88 -7.17 -1.41
C GLN A 13 -10.89 -6.67 -2.49
N SER A 14 -10.43 -5.43 -2.38
CA SER A 14 -9.57 -4.80 -3.41
C SER A 14 -8.15 -5.38 -3.48
N ALA A 15 -7.83 -6.26 -2.53
CA ALA A 15 -6.58 -6.98 -2.46
C ALA A 15 -6.69 -8.45 -2.91
N GLU A 16 -7.89 -8.94 -3.24
CA GLU A 16 -8.09 -10.34 -3.58
C GLU A 16 -7.50 -10.67 -4.96
N PRO A 17 -6.92 -11.87 -5.17
CA PRO A 17 -6.77 -12.97 -4.22
C PRO A 17 -5.49 -12.88 -3.35
N VAL A 18 -4.74 -11.77 -3.43
CA VAL A 18 -3.45 -11.63 -2.74
C VAL A 18 -3.63 -11.60 -1.21
N ALA A 19 -4.63 -10.87 -0.74
CA ALA A 19 -5.11 -10.95 0.64
C ALA A 19 -6.64 -10.93 0.63
N LEU A 20 -7.24 -11.82 1.41
CA LEU A 20 -8.67 -11.87 1.66
C LEU A 20 -9.03 -10.88 2.78
N ASP A 21 -10.29 -10.46 2.78
CA ASP A 21 -10.88 -9.69 3.87
C ASP A 21 -10.66 -10.41 5.23
N GLY A 22 -10.20 -9.67 6.23
CA GLY A 22 -9.91 -10.19 7.57
C GLY A 22 -8.53 -10.86 7.72
N GLN A 23 -7.73 -11.03 6.66
CA GLN A 23 -6.40 -11.62 6.79
C GLN A 23 -5.37 -10.62 7.32
N MET A 24 -4.40 -11.11 8.10
CA MET A 24 -3.35 -10.27 8.68
C MET A 24 -2.18 -10.06 7.73
N LEU A 25 -1.79 -8.81 7.51
CA LEU A 25 -0.63 -8.39 6.74
C LEU A 25 0.58 -8.20 7.63
N MET A 26 1.73 -8.77 7.26
CA MET A 26 3.01 -8.53 7.93
C MET A 26 3.64 -7.25 7.42
N ILE A 27 3.82 -6.26 8.28
CA ILE A 27 4.29 -4.92 7.87
C ILE A 27 5.64 -4.54 8.47
N GLY A 28 6.39 -3.70 7.77
CA GLY A 28 7.62 -3.07 8.26
C GLY A 28 7.40 -1.71 8.91
N ASP A 29 8.51 -1.06 9.26
CA ASP A 29 8.50 0.33 9.69
C ASP A 29 8.01 1.24 8.54
N PRO A 30 7.31 2.35 8.85
CA PRO A 30 6.98 3.34 7.85
C PRO A 30 8.26 3.93 7.24
N VAL A 31 8.22 4.14 5.92
CA VAL A 31 9.27 4.78 5.14
C VAL A 31 8.74 6.05 4.49
N SER A 32 9.66 6.94 4.10
CA SER A 32 9.30 8.16 3.37
C SER A 32 8.70 7.82 2.00
N PRO A 33 7.87 8.70 1.40
CA PRO A 33 7.35 8.50 0.05
C PRO A 33 8.46 8.27 -1.01
N ASP A 34 9.59 8.97 -0.90
CA ASP A 34 10.71 8.84 -1.82
C ASP A 34 11.44 7.48 -1.67
N ASP A 35 11.63 7.03 -0.42
CA ASP A 35 12.17 5.70 -0.14
C ASP A 35 11.19 4.61 -0.60
N ALA A 36 9.89 4.83 -0.42
CA ALA A 36 8.85 3.92 -0.87
C ALA A 36 8.97 3.67 -2.37
N LEU A 37 9.07 4.74 -3.15
CA LEU A 37 9.20 4.65 -4.61
C LEU A 37 10.54 4.07 -5.05
N THR A 38 11.63 4.34 -4.31
CA THR A 38 12.95 3.80 -4.63
C THR A 38 13.00 2.28 -4.41
N TRP A 39 12.42 1.78 -3.32
CA TRP A 39 12.65 0.41 -2.86
C TRP A 39 11.45 -0.54 -3.03
N PHE A 40 10.24 0.01 -3.23
CA PHE A 40 8.99 -0.75 -3.25
C PHE A 40 8.13 -0.50 -4.49
N GLU A 41 8.67 0.13 -5.53
CA GLU A 41 7.98 0.22 -6.81
C GLU A 41 7.60 -1.17 -7.35
N GLY A 42 6.34 -1.30 -7.77
CA GLY A 42 5.72 -2.54 -8.21
C GLY A 42 5.34 -3.51 -7.09
N ARG A 43 5.58 -3.17 -5.82
CA ARG A 43 5.30 -4.05 -4.67
C ARG A 43 4.05 -3.61 -3.89
N PRO A 44 3.36 -4.55 -3.21
CA PRO A 44 2.30 -4.21 -2.27
C PRO A 44 2.85 -3.42 -1.08
N ILE A 45 2.16 -2.33 -0.73
CA ILE A 45 2.42 -1.51 0.45
C ILE A 45 1.10 -1.13 1.12
N ILE A 46 1.17 -0.69 2.38
CA ILE A 46 0.12 0.14 2.97
C ILE A 46 0.54 1.60 2.79
N ALA A 47 -0.18 2.35 1.96
CA ALA A 47 0.00 3.78 1.77
C ALA A 47 -0.96 4.56 2.67
N GLY A 48 -0.50 5.66 3.26
CA GLY A 48 -1.31 6.62 3.99
C GLY A 48 -1.24 8.01 3.36
N ASP A 49 -2.37 8.67 3.16
CA ASP A 49 -2.40 10.08 2.71
C ASP A 49 -2.54 11.06 3.89
N ARG A 50 -2.35 12.34 3.61
CA ARG A 50 -2.50 13.42 4.62
C ARG A 50 -3.93 13.61 5.14
N HIS A 51 -4.93 13.00 4.51
CA HIS A 51 -6.30 12.99 5.01
C HIS A 51 -6.54 11.86 6.03
N GLY A 52 -5.55 10.98 6.22
CA GLY A 52 -5.63 9.83 7.11
C GLY A 52 -6.24 8.59 6.46
N ASN A 53 -6.48 8.60 5.15
CA ASN A 53 -6.91 7.41 4.43
C ASN A 53 -5.75 6.43 4.35
N ARG A 54 -6.05 5.12 4.40
CA ARG A 54 -5.07 4.06 4.19
C ARG A 54 -5.48 3.11 3.07
N TYR A 55 -4.49 2.68 2.30
CA TYR A 55 -4.68 1.87 1.11
C TYR A 55 -3.71 0.70 1.09
N PHE A 56 -4.20 -0.53 1.02
CA PHE A 56 -3.38 -1.69 0.70
C PHE A 56 -3.41 -1.95 -0.81
N LYS A 57 -2.35 -1.53 -1.51
CA LYS A 57 -2.30 -1.45 -2.97
C LYS A 57 -0.88 -1.69 -3.48
N ARG A 58 -0.73 -1.91 -4.79
CA ARG A 58 0.59 -1.95 -5.44
C ARG A 58 1.07 -0.54 -5.75
N LEU A 59 2.25 -0.20 -5.25
CA LEU A 59 2.86 1.10 -5.49
C LEU A 59 3.41 1.19 -6.93
N ARG A 60 3.08 2.27 -7.65
CA ARG A 60 3.70 2.62 -8.93
C ARG A 60 4.07 4.09 -8.94
N ARG A 61 5.18 4.41 -9.59
CA ARG A 61 5.50 5.78 -9.95
C ARG A 61 4.52 6.24 -11.04
N GLY A 62 3.86 7.36 -10.80
CA GLY A 62 3.05 8.02 -11.81
C GLY A 62 3.87 9.00 -12.65
N GLU A 63 3.20 9.73 -13.54
CA GLU A 63 3.82 10.84 -14.25
C GLU A 63 3.97 12.06 -13.32
N ALA A 64 4.99 12.88 -13.59
CA ALA A 64 5.31 14.06 -12.80
C ALA A 64 5.40 13.75 -11.28
N SER A 65 4.69 14.51 -10.44
CA SER A 65 4.71 14.40 -8.98
C SER A 65 3.57 13.53 -8.44
N THR A 66 3.23 12.45 -9.14
CA THR A 66 2.12 11.56 -8.76
C THR A 66 2.59 10.14 -8.44
N VAL A 67 1.78 9.47 -7.63
CA VAL A 67 1.89 8.05 -7.29
C VAL A 67 0.59 7.38 -7.68
N VAL A 68 0.70 6.21 -8.30
CA VAL A 68 -0.45 5.37 -8.62
C VAL A 68 -0.46 4.18 -7.66
N LEU A 69 -1.57 3.99 -6.98
CA LEU A 69 -1.85 2.85 -6.12
C LEU A 69 -2.78 1.90 -6.87
N GLU A 70 -2.17 0.94 -7.58
CA GLU A 70 -2.91 -0.05 -8.38
C GLU A 70 -3.60 -1.06 -7.48
N SER A 71 -4.80 -1.48 -7.87
CA SER A 71 -5.47 -2.61 -7.24
C SER A 71 -4.60 -3.88 -7.33
N LEU A 72 -4.64 -4.72 -6.30
CA LEU A 72 -4.06 -6.07 -6.39
C LEU A 72 -5.07 -7.03 -7.02
N GLU A 73 -6.35 -6.69 -6.95
CA GLU A 73 -7.45 -7.33 -7.66
C GLU A 73 -7.38 -7.04 -9.17
N ILE A 74 -7.60 -8.09 -9.98
CA ILE A 74 -7.32 -8.10 -11.43
C ILE A 74 -8.55 -8.09 -12.33
N SER A 75 -9.76 -8.29 -11.80
CA SER A 75 -11.01 -8.25 -12.57
C SER A 75 -11.43 -6.82 -12.94
N GLY A 76 -10.83 -5.81 -12.31
CA GLY A 76 -11.08 -4.40 -12.61
C GLY A 76 -12.27 -3.82 -11.83
N GLY A 77 -12.80 -4.55 -10.84
CA GLY A 77 -13.84 -4.05 -9.94
C GLY A 77 -13.37 -2.92 -9.01
N PHE A 78 -12.06 -2.72 -8.90
CA PHE A 78 -11.45 -1.73 -8.02
C PHE A 78 -10.51 -0.81 -8.79
N PRO A 79 -10.83 0.49 -8.92
CA PRO A 79 -9.98 1.42 -9.65
C PRO A 79 -8.66 1.68 -8.90
N PRO A 80 -7.62 2.13 -9.63
CA PRO A 80 -6.43 2.66 -8.99
C PRO A 80 -6.75 3.95 -8.22
N THR A 81 -5.98 4.22 -7.17
CA THR A 81 -6.01 5.53 -6.48
C THR A 81 -4.78 6.32 -6.90
N VAL A 82 -4.97 7.58 -7.29
CA VAL A 82 -3.86 8.48 -7.66
C VAL A 82 -3.64 9.47 -6.53
N LEU A 83 -2.42 9.48 -6.00
CA LEU A 83 -1.96 10.40 -4.96
C LEU A 83 -0.91 11.36 -5.52
N THR A 84 -0.66 12.44 -4.80
CA THR A 84 0.38 13.42 -5.11
C THR A 84 1.60 13.25 -4.21
N LEU A 85 2.73 13.85 -4.58
CA LEU A 85 3.96 13.88 -3.79
C LEU A 85 4.33 15.31 -3.44
N GLN A 86 4.49 15.59 -2.14
CA GLN A 86 5.12 16.82 -1.64
C GLN A 86 4.48 18.12 -2.17
N THR A 87 3.18 18.11 -2.46
CA THR A 87 2.44 19.29 -2.95
C THR A 87 1.79 20.11 -1.84
N GLY A 88 1.78 19.58 -0.61
CA GLY A 88 1.06 20.14 0.54
C GLY A 88 -0.43 19.80 0.55
N ARG A 89 -0.95 19.05 -0.43
CA ARG A 89 -2.37 18.70 -0.54
C ARG A 89 -2.74 17.55 0.39
N THR A 90 -4.03 17.45 0.72
CA THR A 90 -4.57 16.33 1.51
C THR A 90 -4.40 14.97 0.81
N THR A 91 -4.28 14.97 -0.52
CA THR A 91 -4.03 13.79 -1.35
C THR A 91 -2.55 13.41 -1.46
N ASP A 92 -1.66 14.11 -0.74
CA ASP A 92 -0.25 13.73 -0.72
C ASP A 92 -0.07 12.40 -0.02
N LEU A 93 0.72 11.51 -0.62
CA LEU A 93 1.27 10.36 0.07
C LEU A 93 2.13 10.85 1.23
N GLU A 94 1.73 10.52 2.45
CA GLU A 94 2.38 10.94 3.69
C GLU A 94 3.28 9.84 4.25
N GLU A 95 2.77 8.61 4.30
CA GLU A 95 3.51 7.44 4.77
C GLU A 95 3.34 6.24 3.84
N ALA A 96 4.35 5.39 3.78
CA ALA A 96 4.25 4.08 3.17
C ALA A 96 4.83 3.02 4.10
N ARG A 97 4.14 1.91 4.28
CA ARG A 97 4.62 0.76 5.05
C ARG A 97 4.84 -0.42 4.11
N PRO A 98 6.06 -0.99 4.08
CA PRO A 98 6.32 -2.23 3.35
C PRO A 98 5.42 -3.35 3.83
N VAL A 99 4.84 -4.13 2.91
CA VAL A 99 4.16 -5.39 3.22
C VAL A 99 5.09 -6.53 2.83
N TYR A 100 5.40 -7.40 3.79
CA TYR A 100 6.30 -8.55 3.61
C TYR A 100 5.55 -9.84 3.27
N GLY A 101 4.25 -9.87 3.51
CA GLY A 101 3.39 -10.99 3.14
C GLY A 101 2.08 -10.97 3.90
N VAL A 102 1.24 -11.95 3.61
CA VAL A 102 0.00 -12.23 4.32
C VAL A 102 0.23 -13.41 5.25
N LEU A 103 -0.19 -13.28 6.51
CA LEU A 103 -0.14 -14.35 7.48
C LEU A 103 -1.25 -15.35 7.15
N PHE A 104 -0.84 -16.58 6.83
CA PHE A 104 -1.76 -17.70 6.69
C PHE A 104 -1.82 -18.45 8.02
N GLU A 105 -2.98 -18.45 8.66
CA GLU A 105 -3.28 -19.39 9.73
C GLU A 105 -3.68 -20.73 9.10
N ARG A 106 -3.11 -21.83 9.60
CA ARG A 106 -3.56 -23.17 9.21
C ARG A 106 -4.89 -23.45 9.90
N PRO A 107 -5.87 -24.09 9.22
CA PRO A 107 -7.14 -24.50 9.83
C PRO A 107 -6.96 -25.38 11.07
#